data_AF-A0A1W9U9T4-F1
#
_entry.id   AF-A0A1W9U9T4-F1
#
_cell.length_a   1.000
_cell.length_b   1.000
_cell.length_c   1.000
_cell.angle_alpha   90.00
_cell.angle_beta   90.00
_cell.angle_gamma   90.00
#
_symmetry.space_group_name_H-M   'P 1'
#
loop_
_entity.id
_entity.type
_entity.pdbx_description
1 polymer ?
#
loop_
_entity_poly.entity_id
_entity_poly.type
_entity_poly.pdbx_seq_one_letter_code
_entity_poly.pdbx_strand_id
1 'polypeptide(L)'
;MIRLEIFSGDPPCPGCVAIIQLAKQVAARYDGELELAIYEGAEGLEKFEAYKLFCVPAAVVNETIRIEGMCPSKATLNNALREGGLCLK
;
A
#
# COMPACT_ATOMS: atom_id res chain seq x y z
N MET A 1 -3.20 3.79 14.94
CA MET A 1 -2.39 4.24 13.80
C MET A 1 -2.35 3.10 12.81
N ILE A 2 -2.70 3.34 11.56
CA ILE A 2 -2.81 2.34 10.51
C ILE A 2 -1.55 2.39 9.65
N ARG A 3 -0.97 1.23 9.32
CA ARG A 3 0.22 1.14 8.47
C ARG A 3 -0.21 0.74 7.06
N LEU A 4 0.11 1.59 6.10
CA LEU A 4 -0.03 1.32 4.66
C LEU A 4 1.36 1.12 4.06
N GLU A 5 1.59 -0.07 3.52
CA GLU A 5 2.87 -0.46 2.95
C GLU A 5 2.69 -0.73 1.45
N ILE A 6 3.43 -0.01 0.62
CA ILE A 6 3.40 -0.15 -0.83
C ILE A 6 4.67 -0.84 -1.30
N PHE A 7 4.50 -1.85 -2.15
CA PHE A 7 5.60 -2.60 -2.76
C PHE A 7 5.63 -2.31 -4.25
N SER A 8 6.80 -1.85 -4.70
CA SER A 8 7.09 -1.53 -6.10
C SER A 8 8.25 -2.38 -6.60
N GLY A 9 8.22 -2.72 -7.89
CA GLY A 9 9.39 -3.25 -8.58
C GLY A 9 10.46 -2.18 -8.83
N ASP A 10 11.66 -2.64 -9.18
CA ASP A 10 12.76 -1.82 -9.66
C ASP A 10 13.24 -2.38 -11.02
N PRO A 11 13.06 -1.67 -12.15
CA PRO A 11 12.45 -0.34 -12.25
C PRO A 11 10.92 -0.37 -12.03
N PRO A 12 10.31 0.72 -11.53
CA PRO A 12 8.88 0.78 -11.28
C PRO A 12 8.09 0.73 -12.59
N CYS A 13 7.12 -0.19 -12.67
CA CYS A 13 6.18 -0.24 -13.79
C CYS A 13 5.10 0.85 -13.67
N PRO A 14 4.31 1.13 -14.74
CA PRO A 14 3.26 2.15 -14.69
C PRO A 14 2.25 1.96 -13.54
N GLY A 15 1.93 0.71 -13.20
CA GLY A 15 1.07 0.37 -12.07
C GLY A 15 1.69 0.70 -10.71
N CYS A 16 3.00 0.49 -10.56
CA CYS A 16 3.75 0.86 -9.36
C CYS A 16 3.75 2.37 -9.14
N VAL A 17 4.00 3.14 -10.21
CA VAL A 17 3.93 4.61 -10.13
C VAL A 17 2.53 5.06 -9.73
N ALA A 18 1.48 4.47 -10.30
CA ALA A 18 0.09 4.83 -10.00
C ALA A 18 -0.29 4.56 -8.54
N ILE A 19 0.06 3.39 -7.99
CA ILE A 19 -0.28 3.05 -6.61
C ILE A 19 0.49 3.91 -5.60
N ILE A 20 1.76 4.26 -5.89
CA ILE A 20 2.57 5.15 -5.05
C ILE A 20 1.93 6.54 -5.00
N GLN A 21 1.52 7.08 -6.15
CA GLN A 21 0.84 8.39 -6.21
C GLN A 21 -0.48 8.37 -5.44
N LEU A 22 -1.29 7.32 -5.63
CA LEU A 22 -2.54 7.16 -4.89
C LEU A 22 -2.30 7.06 -3.37
N ALA A 23 -1.32 6.27 -2.94
CA ALA A 23 -0.99 6.08 -1.53
C ALA A 23 -0.54 7.39 -0.87
N LYS A 24 0.32 8.17 -1.55
CA LYS A 24 0.73 9.51 -1.08
C LYS A 24 -0.47 10.46 -0.94
N GLN A 25 -1.37 10.48 -1.91
CA GLN A 25 -2.58 11.31 -1.85
C GLN A 25 -3.52 10.92 -0.72
N VAL A 26 -3.62 9.62 -0.42
CA VAL A 26 -4.45 9.11 0.69
C VAL A 26 -3.79 9.40 2.02
N ALA A 27 -2.49 9.13 2.18
CA ALA A 27 -1.75 9.41 3.41
C ALA A 27 -1.80 10.88 3.81
N ALA A 28 -1.67 11.79 2.85
CA ALA A 28 -1.76 13.23 3.10
C ALA A 28 -3.13 13.69 3.66
N ARG A 29 -4.18 12.87 3.55
CA ARG A 29 -5.51 13.17 4.11
C ARG A 29 -5.70 12.68 5.54
N TYR A 30 -4.87 11.73 5.98
CA TYR A 30 -4.99 11.06 7.28
C TYR A 30 -3.70 11.24 8.09
N ASP A 31 -3.19 12.47 8.10
CA ASP A 31 -1.97 12.81 8.84
C ASP A 31 -2.14 12.50 10.34
N GLY A 32 -1.13 11.84 10.92
CA GLY A 32 -1.18 11.32 12.30
C GLY A 32 -2.05 10.08 12.53
N GLU A 33 -2.84 9.64 11.55
CA GLU A 33 -3.68 8.43 11.64
C GLU A 33 -3.16 7.29 10.74
N LEU A 34 -2.52 7.63 9.61
CA LEU A 34 -1.94 6.71 8.63
C LEU A 34 -0.41 6.88 8.50
N GLU A 35 0.33 5.80 8.70
CA GLU A 35 1.76 5.69 8.39
C GLU A 35 1.93 5.06 7.00
N LEU A 36 2.60 5.76 6.09
CA LEU A 36 2.91 5.26 4.75
C LEU A 36 4.38 4.83 4.65
N ALA A 37 4.62 3.58 4.28
CA ALA A 37 5.93 3.09 3.85
C ALA A 37 5.87 2.66 2.38
N ILE A 38 6.91 3.00 1.61
CA ILE A 38 7.05 2.60 0.21
C ILE A 38 8.36 1.84 0.13
N TYR A 39 8.32 0.62 -0.39
CA TYR A 39 9.48 -0.21 -0.62
C TYR A 39 9.68 -0.42 -2.12
N GLU A 40 10.88 -0.12 -2.60
CA GLU A 40 11.24 -0.26 -4.00
C GLU A 40 12.28 -1.37 -4.18
N GLY A 41 12.00 -2.32 -5.08
CA GLY A 41 12.92 -3.40 -5.39
C GLY A 41 13.28 -4.24 -4.16
N ALA A 42 14.58 -4.35 -3.87
CA ALA A 42 15.09 -5.21 -2.80
C ALA A 42 14.79 -4.69 -1.39
N GLU A 43 14.46 -3.41 -1.21
CA GLU A 43 14.20 -2.81 0.10
C GLU A 43 13.01 -3.45 0.83
N GLY A 44 12.06 -4.01 0.07
CA GLY A 44 10.86 -4.64 0.59
C GLY A 44 10.88 -6.16 0.58
N LEU A 45 11.97 -6.80 0.12
CA LEU A 45 11.95 -8.23 -0.21
C LEU A 45 11.61 -9.12 0.99
N GLU A 46 12.19 -8.84 2.16
CA GLU A 46 11.92 -9.60 3.40
C GLU A 46 10.43 -9.55 3.77
N LYS A 47 9.83 -8.35 3.72
CA LYS A 47 8.40 -8.17 4.00
C LYS A 47 7.52 -8.74 2.89
N PHE A 48 7.96 -8.65 1.64
CA PHE A 48 7.25 -9.22 0.50
C PHE A 48 7.09 -10.73 0.65
N GLU A 49 8.15 -11.42 1.07
CA GLU A 49 8.12 -12.85 1.39
C GLU A 49 7.31 -13.14 2.66
N ALA A 50 7.49 -12.36 3.73
CA ALA A 50 6.75 -12.53 4.98
C ALA A 50 5.23 -12.39 4.79
N TYR A 51 4.81 -11.43 3.98
CA TYR A 51 3.41 -11.21 3.62
C TYR A 51 2.91 -12.12 2.50
N LYS A 52 3.75 -13.03 1.98
CA LYS A 52 3.43 -13.99 0.93
C LYS A 52 2.79 -13.30 -0.28
N LEU A 53 3.37 -12.19 -0.71
CA LEU A 53 2.95 -11.47 -1.90
C LEU A 53 3.46 -12.23 -3.14
N PHE A 54 2.68 -12.22 -4.21
CA PHE A 54 3.03 -12.89 -5.46
C PHE A 54 3.51 -11.93 -6.53
N CYS A 55 3.01 -10.70 -6.51
CA CYS A 55 3.33 -9.72 -7.56
C CYS A 55 3.27 -8.27 -7.06
N VAL A 56 3.99 -7.40 -7.77
CA VAL A 56 3.92 -5.94 -7.63
C VAL A 56 3.15 -5.36 -8.83
N PRO A 57 2.47 -4.20 -8.69
CA PRO A 57 2.33 -3.40 -7.48
C PRO A 57 1.50 -4.10 -6.40
N ALA A 58 1.87 -3.90 -5.13
CA ALA A 58 1.08 -4.38 -4.00
C ALA A 58 0.90 -3.31 -2.91
N ALA A 59 -0.26 -3.34 -2.26
CA ALA A 59 -0.56 -2.56 -1.07
C ALA A 59 -0.94 -3.51 0.07
N VAL A 60 -0.31 -3.32 1.22
CA VAL A 60 -0.59 -4.05 2.46
C VAL A 60 -1.07 -3.06 3.52
N VAL A 61 -2.21 -3.35 4.14
CA VAL A 61 -2.76 -2.57 5.25
C VAL A 61 -2.69 -3.41 6.51
N ASN A 62 -2.03 -2.88 7.55
CA ASN A 62 -1.87 -3.53 8.84
C ASN A 62 -1.49 -5.01 8.73
N GLU A 63 -0.56 -5.33 7.83
CA GLU A 63 0.01 -6.68 7.62
C GLU A 63 -0.99 -7.76 7.19
N THR A 64 -2.28 -7.42 7.04
CA THR A 64 -3.39 -8.38 6.94
C THR A 64 -4.13 -8.27 5.63
N ILE A 65 -4.51 -7.05 5.22
CA ILE A 65 -5.22 -6.82 3.96
C ILE A 65 -4.19 -6.61 2.86
N ARG A 66 -4.28 -7.40 1.80
CA ARG A 66 -3.32 -7.40 0.69
C ARG A 66 -4.07 -7.17 -0.61
N ILE A 67 -3.63 -6.19 -1.38
CA ILE A 67 -4.11 -5.90 -2.75
C ILE A 67 -2.89 -5.99 -3.65
N GLU A 68 -2.89 -6.91 -4.61
CA GLU A 68 -1.74 -7.17 -5.48
C GLU A 68 -2.14 -7.20 -6.96
N GLY A 69 -1.14 -7.01 -7.84
CA GLY A 69 -1.26 -7.17 -9.29
C GLY A 69 -1.79 -5.97 -10.05
N MET A 70 -2.31 -4.96 -9.36
CA MET A 70 -2.77 -3.71 -9.98
C MET A 70 -2.87 -2.54 -8.99
N CYS A 71 -2.90 -1.32 -9.51
CA CYS A 71 -3.27 -0.16 -8.70
C CYS A 71 -4.78 -0.23 -8.41
N PRO A 72 -5.21 -0.27 -7.13
CA PRO A 72 -6.62 -0.23 -6.78
C PRO A 72 -7.24 1.13 -7.11
N SER A 73 -8.57 1.17 -7.15
CA SER A 73 -9.28 2.44 -7.10
C SER A 73 -9.11 3.09 -5.72
N LYS A 74 -9.26 4.41 -5.65
CA LYS A 74 -9.26 5.14 -4.37
C LYS A 74 -10.33 4.63 -3.40
N ALA A 75 -11.52 4.28 -3.92
CA ALA A 75 -12.59 3.73 -3.10
C ALA A 75 -12.19 2.39 -2.48
N THR A 76 -11.57 1.51 -3.27
CA THR A 76 -11.07 0.21 -2.81
C THR A 76 -10.00 0.38 -1.73
N LEU A 77 -9.02 1.27 -1.95
CA LEU A 77 -7.97 1.53 -0.97
C LEU A 77 -8.54 2.12 0.33
N ASN A 78 -9.47 3.08 0.23
CA ASN A 78 -10.12 3.65 1.41
C ASN A 78 -10.93 2.61 2.20
N ASN A 79 -11.64 1.72 1.50
CA ASN A 79 -12.36 0.63 2.16
C ASN A 79 -11.38 -0.31 2.86
N ALA A 80 -10.27 -0.70 2.21
CA ALA A 80 -9.23 -1.52 2.84
C ALA A 80 -8.65 -0.86 4.10
N LEU A 81 -8.38 0.45 4.05
CA LEU A 81 -7.93 1.21 5.23
C LEU A 81 -8.98 1.20 6.35
N ARG A 82 -10.25 1.35 6.00
CA ARG A 82 -11.36 1.31 6.95
C ARG A 82 -11.51 -0.05 7.61
N GLU A 83 -11.49 -1.13 6.83
CA GLU A 83 -11.50 -2.49 7.36
C GLU A 83 -10.24 -2.79 8.20
N GLY A 84 -9.11 -2.15 7.88
CA GLY A 84 -7.89 -2.18 8.67
C GLY A 84 -7.98 -1.42 10.00
N GLY A 85 -9.03 -0.63 10.23
CA GLY A 85 -9.27 0.12 11.47
C GLY A 85 -9.12 1.63 11.35
N LEU A 86 -8.99 2.19 10.14
CA LEU A 86 -9.00 3.63 9.93
C LEU A 86 -10.44 4.16 10.10
N CYS A 87 -10.71 4.87 11.19
CA CYS A 87 -11.97 5.58 11.36
C CYS A 87 -12.03 6.76 10.39
N LEU A 88 -12.66 6.56 9.23
CA LEU A 88 -12.95 7.66 8.30
C LEU A 88 -13.90 8.66 8.99
N LYS A 89 -13.43 9.88 9.25
CA LYS A 89 -14.28 11.02 9.64
C LYS A 89 -15.00 11.60 8.44
#